data_AF-A0A831RU73-F1
#
_entry.id   AF-A0A831RU73-F1
#
_cell.length_a   1.000
_cell.length_b   1.000
_cell.length_c   1.000
_cell.angle_alpha   90.00
_cell.angle_beta   90.00
_cell.angle_gamma   90.00
#
_symmetry.space_group_name_H-M   'P 1'
#
loop_
_entity.id
_entity.type
_entity.pdbx_description
1 polymer ?
#
loop_
_entity_poly.entity_id
_entity_poly.type
_entity_poly.pdbx_seq_one_letter_code
_entity_poly.pdbx_strand_id
1 'polypeptide(L)' 'RSHVRLSAGRTEMSDELQALCFLAGANSLFYGERLLTTDNPETDRDKQLFERLGLSMEQHVETEKPPQGRACHRV' A
#
# COMPACT_ATOMS: atom_id res chain seq x y z
N ARG A 1 0.74 7.37 -16.98
CA ARG A 1 1.17 6.14 -16.26
C ARG A 1 -0.07 5.57 -15.60
N SER A 2 -0.34 4.29 -15.78
CA SER A 2 -1.49 3.61 -15.14
C SER A 2 -1.05 3.03 -13.79
N HIS A 3 -1.98 2.99 -12.84
CA HIS A 3 -1.75 2.43 -11.52
C HIS A 3 -2.72 1.27 -11.28
N VAL A 4 -2.17 0.13 -10.90
CA VAL A 4 -2.93 -1.07 -10.52
C VAL A 4 -2.88 -1.16 -9.01
N ARG A 5 -4.02 -0.89 -8.37
CA ARG A 5 -4.13 -0.84 -6.92
C ARG A 5 -4.58 -2.19 -6.37
N LEU A 6 -3.82 -2.75 -5.45
CA LEU A 6 -4.24 -3.88 -4.63
C LEU A 6 -5.07 -3.33 -3.46
N SER A 7 -6.39 -3.46 -3.51
CA SER A 7 -7.31 -2.75 -2.61
C SER A 7 -8.15 -3.65 -1.70
N ALA A 8 -8.81 -4.68 -2.23
CA ALA A 8 -9.77 -5.49 -1.48
C ALA A 8 -9.18 -6.83 -1.03
N GLY A 9 -9.50 -7.24 0.21
CA GLY A 9 -9.20 -8.57 0.72
C GLY A 9 -7.76 -8.84 1.11
N ARG A 10 -6.88 -7.82 1.14
CA ARG A 10 -5.46 -7.99 1.52
C ARG A 10 -5.27 -8.64 2.89
N THR A 11 -6.23 -8.46 3.79
CA THR A 11 -6.15 -8.98 5.15
C THR A 11 -6.28 -10.50 5.14
N GLU A 12 -7.05 -11.01 4.19
CA GLU A 12 -7.28 -12.43 3.94
C GLU A 12 -6.22 -13.03 3.01
N MET A 13 -5.46 -12.20 2.28
CA MET A 13 -4.36 -12.65 1.42
C MET A 13 -3.14 -13.04 2.26
N SER A 14 -2.46 -14.12 1.86
CA SER A 14 -1.15 -14.46 2.39
C SER A 14 -0.07 -13.50 1.86
N ASP A 15 1.07 -13.44 2.54
CA ASP A 15 2.20 -12.59 2.12
C ASP A 15 2.71 -12.99 0.73
N GLU A 16 2.72 -14.29 0.43
CA GLU A 16 3.15 -14.85 -0.85
C GLU A 16 2.19 -14.45 -1.98
N LEU A 17 0.88 -14.44 -1.71
CA LEU A 17 -0.12 -13.99 -2.68
C LEU A 17 0.04 -12.49 -2.96
N GLN A 18 0.24 -11.67 -1.92
CA GLN A 18 0.50 -10.25 -2.10
C GLN A 18 1.80 -10.00 -2.88
N ALA A 19 2.86 -10.74 -2.57
CA ALA A 19 4.12 -10.68 -3.31
C ALA A 19 3.92 -11.01 -4.79
N LEU A 20 3.15 -12.05 -5.09
CA LEU A 20 2.81 -12.42 -6.47
C LEU A 20 2.01 -11.31 -7.18
N CYS A 21 1.09 -10.63 -6.48
CA CYS A 21 0.38 -9.48 -7.05
C CYS A 21 1.31 -8.32 -7.42
N PHE A 22 2.29 -8.00 -6.57
CA PHE A 22 3.29 -6.97 -6.87
C PHE A 22 4.17 -7.39 -8.06
N LEU A 23 4.59 -8.66 -8.10
CA LEU A 23 5.32 -9.21 -9.25
C LEU A 23 4.50 -9.17 -10.55
N ALA A 24 3.18 -9.39 -10.46
CA ALA A 24 2.27 -9.34 -11.59
C ALA A 24 1.95 -7.92 -12.08
N GLY A 25 2.44 -6.88 -11.40
CA GLY A 25 2.32 -5.48 -11.81
C GLY A 25 1.37 -4.63 -10.97
N ALA A 26 0.85 -5.13 -9.85
CA ALA A 26 0.28 -4.25 -8.83
C ALA A 26 1.36 -3.29 -8.32
N ASN A 27 1.07 -2.00 -8.26
CA ASN A 27 2.05 -0.96 -7.94
C ASN A 27 1.48 0.15 -7.06
N SER A 28 0.40 -0.15 -6.34
CA SER A 28 -0.23 0.78 -5.41
C SER A 28 -1.09 0.05 -4.39
N LEU A 29 -1.17 0.57 -3.17
CA LEU A 29 -2.06 0.08 -2.11
C LEU A 29 -2.50 1.22 -1.18
N PHE A 30 -3.45 0.92 -0.29
CA PHE A 30 -3.84 1.81 0.80
C PHE A 30 -2.95 1.58 2.01
N TYR A 31 -2.27 2.63 2.48
CA TYR A 31 -1.37 2.54 3.62
C TYR A 31 -1.61 3.70 4.59
N GLY A 32 -1.56 3.39 5.88
CA GLY A 32 -1.92 4.28 6.99
C GLY A 32 -2.94 3.65 7.93
N GLU A 33 -3.17 4.28 9.09
CA GLU A 33 -3.86 3.67 10.24
C GLU A 33 -5.35 3.36 10.02
N ARG A 34 -6.03 4.03 9.08
CA ARG A 34 -7.48 3.86 8.85
C ARG A 34 -7.88 3.91 7.37
N LEU A 35 -8.90 3.12 7.03
CA LEU A 35 -9.59 3.09 5.74
C LEU A 35 -10.73 4.14 5.70
N LEU A 36 -11.78 3.89 4.89
CA LEU A 36 -12.92 4.80 4.74
C LEU A 36 -13.71 4.94 6.05
N THR A 37 -13.94 3.83 6.74
CA THR A 37 -14.81 3.72 7.92
C THR A 37 -14.26 2.79 9.01
N THR A 38 -13.15 2.10 8.75
CA THR A 38 -12.57 1.08 9.63
C THR A 38 -11.08 1.34 9.81
N ASP A 39 -10.50 0.83 10.90
CA ASP A 39 -9.05 0.82 11.05
C ASP A 39 -8.41 -0.10 9.99
N ASN A 40 -7.15 0.18 9.65
CA ASN A 40 -6.36 -0.60 8.71
C ASN A 40 -5.27 -1.36 9.48
N PRO A 41 -5.50 -2.64 9.83
CA PRO A 41 -4.55 -3.43 10.62
C PRO A 41 -3.27 -3.78 9.85
N GLU A 42 -3.19 -3.44 8.57
CA GLU A 42 -2.14 -3.93 7.67
C GLU A 42 -0.88 -3.08 7.64
N THR A 43 -0.91 -1.87 8.21
CA THR A 43 0.20 -0.90 8.06
C THR A 43 1.57 -1.50 8.45
N ASP A 44 1.66 -2.20 9.57
CA ASP A 44 2.93 -2.80 10.01
C ASP A 44 3.27 -4.10 9.27
N ARG A 45 2.25 -4.85 8.83
CA ARG A 45 2.44 -6.04 7.98
C ARG A 45 2.99 -5.64 6.61
N ASP A 46 2.50 -4.54 6.05
CA ASP A 46 2.90 -4.01 4.75
C ASP A 46 4.35 -3.57 4.72
N LYS A 47 4.79 -2.89 5.80
CA LYS A 47 6.20 -2.53 6.00
C LYS A 47 7.09 -3.76 5.97
N GLN A 48 6.77 -4.78 6.78
CA GLN A 48 7.58 -5.99 6.87
C GLN A 48 7.60 -6.76 5.55
N LEU A 49 6.46 -6.82 4.85
CA LEU A 49 6.37 -7.44 3.52
C LEU A 49 7.26 -6.71 2.52
N PHE A 50 7.21 -5.37 2.49
CA PHE A 50 8.02 -4.58 1.56
C PHE A 50 9.51 -4.69 1.85
N GLU A 51 9.91 -4.68 3.11
CA GLU A 51 11.30 -4.92 3.50
C GLU A 51 11.79 -6.30 3.03
N ARG A 52 10.97 -7.35 3.20
CA ARG A 52 11.28 -8.72 2.73
C ARG A 52 11.36 -8.82 1.21
N LEU A 53 10.52 -8.08 0.49
CA LEU A 53 10.49 -8.07 -0.97
C LEU A 53 11.49 -7.09 -1.59
N GLY A 54 12.16 -6.25 -0.80
CA GLY A 54 13.03 -5.18 -1.28
C GLY A 54 12.28 -4.07 -2.02
N LEU A 55 10.99 -3.88 -1.73
CA LEU A 55 10.15 -2.85 -2.33
C LEU A 55 10.22 -1.56 -1.51
N SER A 56 10.18 -0.42 -2.19
CA SER A 56 10.21 0.90 -1.54
C SER A 56 8.98 1.70 -1.93
N MET A 57 8.34 2.32 -0.94
CA MET A 57 7.24 3.24 -1.22
C MET A 57 7.80 4.50 -1.88
N GLU A 58 7.22 4.92 -3.01
CA GLU A 58 7.59 6.21 -3.59
C GLU A 58 7.21 7.33 -2.62
N GLN A 59 8.21 8.10 -2.17
CA GLN A 59 7.97 9.29 -1.35
C GLN A 59 7.40 10.40 -2.22
N HIS A 60 6.15 10.79 -1.96
CA HIS A 60 5.59 11.98 -2.59
C HIS A 60 6.19 13.21 -1.88
N VAL A 61 7.09 13.93 -2.55
CA VAL A 61 7.57 15.23 -2.06
C VAL A 61 6.40 16.20 -2.08
N GLU A 62 5.94 16.59 -0.91
CA GLU A 62 4.78 17.46 -0.69
C GLU A 62 5.15 18.91 -1.09
N THR A 63 4.92 19.30 -2.34
CA THR A 63 4.80 20.73 -2.70
C THR A 63 3.47 21.24 -2.17
N GLU A 64 3.51 21.93 -1.02
CA GLU A 64 2.44 22.64 -0.30
C GLU A 64 1.03 22.00 -0.26
N LYS A 65 0.65 21.57 0.94
CA LYS A 65 -0.54 20.77 1.33
C LYS A 65 -1.92 21.25 0.86
N PRO A 66 -2.79 20.31 0.42
CA PRO A 66 -4.21 20.25 0.76
C PRO A 66 -4.45 19.28 1.95
N PRO A 67 -5.65 19.25 2.59
CA PRO A 67 -5.83 18.72 3.94
C PRO A 67 -5.59 17.21 4.01
N GLN A 68 -5.00 16.78 5.13
CA GLN A 68 -4.63 15.40 5.42
C GLN A 68 -5.81 14.45 5.25
N GLY A 69 -5.79 13.70 4.16
CA GLY A 69 -6.73 12.63 3.88
C GLY A 69 -6.04 11.57 3.05
N ARG A 70 -5.82 10.39 3.67
CA ARG A 70 -5.54 9.09 3.04
C ARG A 70 -4.51 9.10 1.91
N ALA A 71 -3.26 8.81 2.24
CA ALA A 71 -2.23 8.63 1.24
C ALA A 71 -2.33 7.23 0.60
N CYS A 72 -2.78 7.20 -0.65
CA CYS A 72 -2.52 6.08 -1.54
C CYS A 72 -1.00 6.01 -1.76
N HIS A 73 -0.35 4.94 -1.33
CA HIS A 73 1.09 4.81 -1.50
C HIS A 73 1.37 4.07 -2.82
N ARG A 74 2.40 4.55 -3.52
CA ARG A 74 2.94 3.91 -4.73
C ARG A 74 4.11 3.05 -4.29
N VAL A 75 4.23 1.87 -4.88
CA VAL A 75 5.33 0.92 -4.67
C VAL A 75 6.19 0.81 -5.92
#